data_AF-A0A436SGW3-F1
#
_entry.id   AF-A0A436SGW3-F1
#
_cell.length_a   1.000
_cell.length_b   1.000
_cell.length_c   1.000
_cell.angle_alpha   90.00
_cell.angle_beta   90.00
_cell.angle_gamma   90.00
#
_symmetry.space_group_name_H-M   'P 1'
#
loop_
_entity.id
_entity.type
_entity.pdbx_description
1 polymer ?
#
loop_
_entity_poly.entity_id
_entity_poly.type
_entity_poly.pdbx_seq_one_letter_code
_entity_poly.pdbx_strand_id
1 'polypeptide(L)' 'MSARDAVPPQSEPTPQGEQMLVPGVRPVTTRDRLGLLIDAPMRPRAAQKPLDVGLFDEAARNQLDRFQRGVLP' A
#
# COMPACT_ATOMS: atom_id res chain seq x y z
N MET A 1 -1.68 -25.98 37.45
CA MET A 1 -1.21 -25.18 36.30
C MET A 1 0.25 -25.55 36.07
N SER A 2 0.54 -26.37 35.05
CA SER A 2 1.94 -26.66 34.70
C SER A 2 2.55 -25.38 34.16
N ALA A 3 3.59 -24.87 34.80
CA ALA A 3 4.42 -23.82 34.21
C ALA A 3 4.94 -24.40 32.90
N ARG A 4 4.49 -23.84 31.76
CA ARG A 4 5.09 -24.18 30.47
C ARG A 4 6.56 -23.81 30.59
N ASP A 5 7.46 -24.73 30.28
CA ASP A 5 8.91 -24.50 30.29
C ASP A 5 9.19 -23.14 29.64
N ALA A 6 9.74 -22.23 30.43
CA ALA A 6 9.97 -20.87 29.99
C ALA A 6 11.08 -20.90 28.93
N VAL A 7 10.70 -20.81 27.66
CA VAL A 7 11.66 -20.62 26.57
C VAL A 7 12.40 -19.32 26.88
N PRO A 8 13.75 -19.35 26.98
CA PRO A 8 14.52 -18.15 27.26
C PRO A 8 14.25 -17.11 26.16
N PRO A 9 14.17 -15.83 26.52
CA PRO A 9 13.89 -14.78 25.55
C PRO A 9 14.98 -14.76 24.47
N GLN A 10 14.56 -14.64 23.20
CA GLN A 10 15.48 -14.57 22.07
C GLN A 10 16.11 -13.18 22.03
N SER A 11 17.44 -13.09 22.09
CA SER A 11 18.19 -11.85 21.93
C SER A 11 19.35 -11.99 20.95
N GLU A 12 19.75 -10.86 20.36
CA GLU A 12 20.92 -10.76 19.48
C GLU A 12 21.64 -9.42 19.68
N PRO A 13 22.98 -9.39 19.51
CA PRO A 13 23.74 -8.15 19.51
C PRO A 13 23.52 -7.38 18.20
N THR A 14 23.27 -6.08 18.30
CA THR A 14 23.16 -5.16 17.17
C THR A 14 24.05 -3.93 17.39
N PRO A 15 24.32 -3.10 16.37
CA PRO A 15 25.03 -1.83 16.57
C PRO A 15 24.36 -0.88 17.57
N GLN A 16 23.08 -1.08 17.87
CA GLN A 16 22.29 -0.30 18.83
C GLN A 16 22.32 -0.91 20.25
N GLY A 17 22.94 -2.07 20.44
CA GLY A 17 22.99 -2.82 21.69
C GLY A 17 22.34 -4.21 21.58
N GLU A 18 22.15 -4.86 22.73
CA GLU A 18 21.42 -6.13 22.84
C GLU A 18 19.94 -5.91 22.54
N GLN A 19 19.43 -6.54 21.49
CA GLN A 19 18.04 -6.47 21.08
C GLN A 19 17.35 -7.79 21.39
N MET A 20 16.12 -7.73 21.88
CA MET A 20 15.36 -8.91 22.31
C MET A 20 13.99 -8.94 21.66
N LEU A 21 13.55 -10.12 21.27
CA LEU A 21 12.18 -10.34 20.80
C LEU A 21 11.21 -10.31 22.00
N VAL A 22 10.20 -9.45 21.92
CA VAL A 22 9.17 -9.33 22.96
C VAL A 22 8.37 -10.63 23.06
N PRO A 23 8.13 -11.17 24.27
CA PRO A 23 7.32 -12.38 24.45
C PRO A 23 5.94 -12.27 23.77
N GLY A 24 5.57 -13.29 23.02
CA GLY A 24 4.31 -13.33 22.27
C GLY A 24 4.36 -12.66 20.89
N VAL A 25 5.45 -11.98 20.54
CA VAL A 25 5.69 -11.45 19.20
C VAL A 25 6.51 -12.45 18.39
N ARG A 26 6.16 -12.66 17.12
CA ARG A 26 6.95 -13.47 16.18
C ARG A 26 7.40 -12.62 14.99
N PRO A 27 8.62 -12.82 14.45
CA PRO A 27 9.04 -12.17 13.22
C PRO A 27 8.11 -12.51 12.05
N VAL A 28 7.87 -11.53 11.18
CA VAL A 28 7.08 -11.73 9.96
C VAL A 28 7.95 -12.42 8.92
N THR A 29 7.58 -13.65 8.56
CA THR A 29 8.32 -14.47 7.59
C THR A 29 7.98 -14.07 6.15
N THR A 30 8.80 -14.51 5.19
CA THR A 30 8.50 -14.37 3.76
C THR A 30 7.17 -15.01 3.41
N ARG A 31 6.84 -16.17 4.00
CA ARG A 31 5.55 -16.84 3.81
C ARG A 31 4.38 -15.97 4.28
N ASP A 32 4.49 -15.35 5.46
CA ASP A 32 3.45 -14.47 5.99
C ASP A 32 3.22 -13.27 5.03
N ARG A 33 4.30 -12.68 4.51
CA ARG A 33 4.22 -11.57 3.53
C ARG A 33 3.56 -11.99 2.23
N LEU A 34 3.88 -13.17 1.72
CA LEU A 34 3.28 -13.69 0.49
C LEU A 34 1.80 -14.02 0.68
N GLY A 35 1.41 -14.58 1.83
CA GLY A 35 0.01 -14.80 2.17
C GLY A 35 -0.80 -13.50 2.10
N LEU A 36 -0.29 -12.43 2.72
CA LEU A 36 -0.92 -11.11 2.66
C LEU A 36 -1.05 -10.57 1.23
N LEU A 37 -0.08 -10.85 0.35
CA LEU A 37 -0.14 -10.40 -1.04
C LEU A 37 -1.14 -11.19 -1.89
N ILE A 38 -1.35 -12.47 -1.59
CA ILE A 38 -2.34 -13.32 -2.26
C ILE A 38 -3.76 -12.81 -1.95
N ASP A 39 -4.00 -12.44 -0.69
CA ASP A 39 -5.31 -11.97 -0.23
C ASP A 39 -5.56 -10.48 -0.56
N ALA A 40 -4.52 -9.74 -0.96
CA ALA A 40 -4.63 -8.33 -1.31
C ALA A 40 -5.33 -8.11 -2.67
N PRO A 41 -6.03 -6.99 -2.85
CA PRO A 41 -6.51 -6.58 -4.17
C PRO A 41 -5.36 -6.50 -5.18
N MET A 42 -5.68 -6.85 -6.44
CA MET A 42 -4.71 -6.70 -7.53
C MET A 42 -4.22 -5.26 -7.61
N ARG A 43 -2.91 -5.07 -7.57
CA ARG A 43 -2.30 -3.76 -7.76
C ARG A 43 -2.51 -3.29 -9.20
N PRO A 44 -2.72 -1.98 -9.43
CA PRO A 44 -2.76 -1.41 -10.77
C PRO A 44 -1.48 -1.76 -11.55
N ARG A 45 -1.63 -2.22 -12.78
CA ARG A 45 -0.50 -2.55 -13.67
C ARG A 45 0.06 -1.33 -14.40
N ALA A 46 -0.63 -0.20 -14.31
CA ALA A 46 -0.25 1.08 -14.88
C ALA A 46 -0.71 2.19 -13.92
N ALA A 47 -0.16 3.39 -14.11
CA ALA A 47 -0.62 4.57 -13.38
C ALA A 47 -2.13 4.76 -13.61
N GLN A 48 -2.90 4.79 -12.52
CA GLN A 48 -4.31 5.14 -12.60
C GLN A 48 -4.40 6.63 -12.92
N LYS A 49 -5.09 6.96 -14.01
CA LYS A 49 -5.36 8.36 -14.34
C LYS A 49 -6.24 8.94 -13.23
N PRO A 50 -5.95 10.16 -12.74
CA PRO A 50 -6.86 10.87 -11.86
C PRO A 50 -8.26 10.93 -12.51
N LEU A 51 -9.31 10.84 -11.69
CA LEU A 51 -10.69 10.97 -12.16
C LEU A 51 -11.06 12.45 -12.37
N ASP A 52 -10.08 13.25 -12.82
CA ASP A 52 -10.21 14.68 -13.12
C ASP A 52 -10.66 14.88 -14.58
N VAL A 53 -11.37 13.89 -15.13
CA VAL A 53 -11.93 13.89 -16.48
C VAL A 53 -13.43 13.67 -16.35
N GLY A 54 -14.19 14.76 -16.29
CA GLY A 54 -15.64 14.78 -16.11
C GLY A 54 -16.23 16.16 -16.39
N LEU A 55 -17.56 16.24 -16.60
CA LEU A 55 -18.28 17.47 -16.99
C LEU A 55 -18.07 18.68 -16.04
N PHE A 56 -17.56 18.44 -14.82
CA PHE A 56 -17.35 19.43 -13.76
C PHE A 56 -15.91 19.46 -13.23
N ASP A 57 -14.94 18.96 -14.00
CA ASP A 57 -13.53 19.08 -13.62
C ASP A 57 -13.00 20.52 -13.80
N GLU A 58 -11.95 20.90 -13.07
CA GLU A 58 -11.28 22.21 -13.20
C GLU A 58 -10.68 22.42 -14.62
N ALA A 59 -10.53 21.34 -15.40
CA ALA A 59 -10.03 21.33 -16.77
C ALA A 59 -11.10 21.64 -17.85
N ALA A 60 -12.38 21.72 -17.47
CA ALA A 60 -13.49 22.04 -18.38
C ALA A 60 -13.31 23.37 -19.15
N ARG A 61 -12.49 24.29 -18.61
CA ARG A 61 -12.16 25.56 -19.28
C ARG A 61 -11.41 25.41 -20.61
N ASN A 62 -10.73 24.28 -20.84
CA ASN A 62 -10.04 24.01 -22.11
C ASN A 62 -10.95 23.42 -23.21
N GLN A 63 -12.26 23.23 -22.95
CA GLN A 63 -13.19 22.68 -23.95
C GLN A 63 -13.85 23.73 -24.86
N LEU A 64 -13.52 25.02 -24.73
CA LEU A 64 -14.07 26.09 -25.59
C LEU A 64 -13.67 25.97 -27.07
N ASP A 65 -12.65 25.18 -27.39
CA ASP A 65 -12.20 24.98 -28.77
C ASP A 65 -13.15 24.08 -29.60
N ARG A 66 -14.08 23.37 -28.95
CA ARG A 66 -15.06 22.51 -29.65
C ARG A 66 -16.30 23.26 -30.16
N PHE A 67 -16.54 24.49 -29.71
CA PHE A 67 -17.70 25.29 -30.12
C PHE A 67 -17.39 26.35 -31.20
N GLN A 68 -16.12 26.55 -31.60
CA GLN A 68 -15.72 27.59 -32.56
C GLN A 68 -15.55 27.11 -34.01
N ARG A 69 -16.28 26.09 -34.45
CA ARG A 69 -16.49 25.86 -35.90
C ARG A 69 -17.98 25.78 -36.23
N GLY A 70 -18.68 26.86 -35.89
CA GLY A 70 -19.92 27.23 -36.55
C GLY A 70 -19.57 27.82 -37.92
N VAL A 71 -19.71 26.98 -38.94
CA VAL A 71 -19.91 27.42 -40.33
C VAL A 71 -21.12 28.36 -40.35
N LEU A 72 -20.95 29.58 -40.81
CA LEU A 72 -22.04 30.36 -41.42
C LEU A 72 -21.65 30.68 -42.87
N PRO A 73 -22.63 30.67 -43.79
CA PRO A 73 -22.42 30.73 -45.24
C PRO A 73 -21.70 32.00 -45.71
#